data_AF-A0A0R2I1I8-F1
#
_entry.id   AF-A0A0R2I1I8-F1
#
_cell.length_a   1.000
_cell.length_b   1.000
_cell.length_c   1.000
_cell.angle_alpha   90.00
_cell.angle_beta   90.00
_cell.angle_gamma   90.00
#
_symmetry.space_group_name_H-M   'P 1'
#
loop_
_entity.id
_entity.type
_entity.pdbx_description
1 polymer ?
#
loop_
_entity_poly.entity_id
_entity_poly.type
_entity_poly.pdbx_seq_one_letter_code
_entity_poly.pdbx_strand_id
1 'polypeptide(L)'
;MYELSNIHINGSDLAEAISTSTQLTEELSSSLADIKTLESLSQGSDRTWTGQSKEIYLMYLDILIESHKELEKIVKNHQKTVKKLKKDIKAYDEAGTMSTIRSI
;
A
#
# COMPACT_ATOMS: atom_id res chain seq x y z
N MET A 1 -21.43 -19.25 -11.53
CA MET A 1 -21.94 -18.33 -10.51
C MET A 1 -21.13 -18.65 -9.26
N TYR A 2 -20.14 -17.81 -8.89
CA TYR A 2 -19.37 -18.05 -7.67
C TYR A 2 -20.27 -17.68 -6.50
N GLU A 3 -20.69 -18.68 -5.71
CA GLU A 3 -21.31 -18.41 -4.43
C GLU A 3 -20.31 -17.65 -3.57
N LEU A 4 -20.70 -16.46 -3.10
CA LEU A 4 -20.01 -15.74 -2.03
C LEU A 4 -20.21 -16.56 -0.75
N SER A 5 -19.44 -17.64 -0.61
CA SER A 5 -19.36 -18.45 0.60
C SER A 5 -19.14 -17.53 1.80
N ASN A 6 -20.03 -17.63 2.80
CA ASN A 6 -20.04 -16.90 4.06
C ASN A 6 -18.72 -16.18 4.39
N ILE A 7 -18.59 -14.92 3.97
CA ILE A 7 -17.44 -14.09 4.30
C ILE A 7 -17.56 -13.72 5.77
N HIS A 8 -16.81 -14.43 6.63
CA HIS A 8 -16.70 -14.09 8.04
C HIS A 8 -15.54 -13.11 8.22
N ILE A 9 -15.85 -11.90 8.70
CA ILE A 9 -14.84 -10.86 8.90
C ILE A 9 -14.46 -10.85 10.38
N ASN A 10 -13.29 -11.41 10.68
CA ASN A 10 -12.73 -11.38 12.03
C ASN A 10 -12.06 -10.02 12.30
N GLY A 11 -12.36 -9.43 13.46
CA GLY A 11 -11.80 -8.14 13.87
C GLY A 11 -10.28 -8.15 14.04
N SER A 12 -9.69 -9.28 14.45
CA SER A 12 -8.22 -9.42 14.55
C SER A 12 -7.57 -9.36 13.17
N ASP A 13 -8.12 -10.08 12.20
CA ASP A 13 -7.57 -10.21 10.85
C ASP A 13 -7.69 -8.87 10.11
N LEU A 14 -8.74 -8.11 10.38
CA LEU A 14 -8.90 -6.74 9.88
C LEU A 14 -7.88 -5.77 10.48
N ALA A 15 -7.55 -5.92 11.76
CA ALA A 15 -6.52 -5.10 12.41
C ALA A 15 -5.12 -5.43 11.86
N GLU A 16 -4.82 -6.71 11.65
CA GLU A 16 -3.60 -7.17 11.01
C GLU A 16 -3.47 -6.63 9.59
N ALA A 17 -4.52 -6.77 8.76
CA ALA A 17 -4.53 -6.24 7.39
C ALA A 17 -4.27 -4.71 7.33
N ILE A 18 -4.82 -3.94 8.29
CA ILE A 18 -4.52 -2.51 8.43
C ILE A 18 -3.05 -2.28 8.78
N SER A 19 -2.51 -3.04 9.75
CA SER A 19 -1.10 -2.95 10.16
C SER A 19 -0.15 -3.25 9.00
N THR A 20 -0.33 -4.40 8.33
CA THR A 20 0.46 -4.82 7.18
C THR A 20 0.39 -3.78 6.05
N SER A 21 -0.78 -3.24 5.74
CA SER A 21 -0.90 -2.19 4.72
C SER A 21 -0.17 -0.90 5.07
N THR A 22 -0.05 -0.59 6.37
CA THR A 22 0.68 0.58 6.85
C THR A 22 2.19 0.37 6.72
N GLN A 23 2.69 -0.79 7.16
CA GLN A 23 4.09 -1.19 6.98
C GLN A 23 4.51 -1.20 5.51
N LEU A 24 3.70 -1.81 4.63
CA LEU A 24 3.96 -1.80 3.19
C LEU A 24 4.05 -0.38 2.61
N THR A 25 3.24 0.55 3.11
CA THR A 25 3.30 1.95 2.64
C THR A 25 4.62 2.61 3.04
N GLU A 26 5.09 2.35 4.27
CA GLU A 26 6.35 2.88 4.79
C GLU A 26 7.55 2.29 4.03
N GLU A 27 7.57 0.98 3.83
CA GLU A 27 8.63 0.29 3.09
C GLU A 27 8.70 0.74 1.63
N LEU A 28 7.56 0.86 0.94
CA LEU A 28 7.49 1.39 -0.43
C LEU A 28 7.99 2.83 -0.51
N SER A 29 7.67 3.65 0.48
CA SER A 29 8.12 5.06 0.52
C SER A 29 9.62 5.14 0.73
N SER A 30 10.17 4.31 1.63
CA SER A 30 11.61 4.22 1.87
C SER A 30 12.35 3.76 0.62
N SER A 31 11.91 2.67 -0.01
CA SER A 31 12.55 2.13 -1.20
C SER A 31 12.51 3.12 -2.38
N LEU A 32 11.40 3.85 -2.57
CA LEU A 32 11.31 4.89 -3.58
C LEU A 32 12.30 6.05 -3.32
N ALA A 33 12.53 6.41 -2.06
CA ALA A 33 13.50 7.44 -1.70
C ALA A 33 14.94 7.00 -2.02
N ASP A 34 15.27 5.72 -1.78
CA ASP A 34 16.56 5.15 -2.15
C ASP A 34 16.77 5.17 -3.67
N ILE A 35 15.76 4.76 -4.45
CA ILE A 35 15.82 4.78 -5.92
C ILE A 35 16.05 6.21 -6.46
N LYS A 36 15.33 7.21 -5.93
CA LYS A 36 15.52 8.62 -6.31
C LYS A 36 16.90 9.15 -5.93
N THR A 37 17.45 8.67 -4.82
CA THR A 37 18.82 9.01 -4.41
C THR A 37 19.83 8.44 -5.41
N LEU A 38 19.68 7.18 -5.80
CA LEU A 38 20.52 6.54 -6.81
C LEU A 38 20.44 7.25 -8.17
N GLU A 39 19.23 7.65 -8.58
CA GLU A 39 19.01 8.43 -9.79
C GLU A 39 19.76 9.76 -9.74
N SER A 40 19.58 10.53 -8.65
CA SER A 40 20.23 11.82 -8.45
C SER A 40 21.76 11.71 -8.44
N LEU A 41 22.31 10.70 -7.75
CA LEU A 41 23.75 10.45 -7.72
C LEU A 41 24.30 10.13 -9.11
N SER A 42 23.52 9.38 -9.90
CA SER A 42 23.89 8.98 -11.26
C SER A 42 23.80 10.13 -12.26
N GLN A 43 22.95 11.12 -12.01
CA GLN A 43 22.83 12.33 -12.85
C GLN A 43 23.84 13.44 -12.50
N GLY A 44 24.52 13.35 -11.35
CA GLY A 44 25.40 14.36 -10.78
C GLY A 44 26.61 14.80 -11.63
N SER A 45 27.23 15.91 -11.21
CA SER A 45 28.25 16.69 -11.94
C SER A 45 29.63 16.06 -12.03
N ASP A 46 29.93 15.01 -11.25
CA ASP A 46 31.23 14.32 -11.25
C ASP A 46 31.24 13.18 -12.30
N ARG A 47 31.15 13.57 -13.58
CA ARG A 47 30.80 12.72 -14.72
C ARG A 47 31.95 11.85 -15.24
N THR A 48 32.55 11.01 -14.40
CA THR A 48 33.43 9.94 -14.89
C THR A 48 32.62 8.79 -15.51
N TRP A 49 31.41 8.56 -15.02
CA TRP A 49 30.51 7.53 -15.54
C TRP A 49 29.57 8.08 -16.63
N THR A 50 29.75 7.59 -17.85
CA THR A 50 29.04 8.01 -19.07
C THR A 50 28.81 6.82 -20.01
N GLY A 51 28.05 7.04 -21.09
CA GLY A 51 27.83 6.05 -22.15
C GLY A 51 26.64 5.12 -21.90
N GLN A 52 26.49 4.14 -22.79
CA GLN A 52 25.31 3.28 -22.89
C GLN A 52 24.96 2.53 -21.58
N SER A 53 25.96 2.13 -20.79
CA SER A 53 25.72 1.44 -19.52
C SER A 53 25.00 2.31 -18.50
N LYS A 54 25.33 3.62 -18.46
CA LYS A 54 24.64 4.60 -17.63
C LYS A 54 23.21 4.84 -18.10
N GLU A 55 23.01 4.98 -19.40
CA GLU A 55 21.68 5.18 -19.98
C GLU A 55 20.75 4.01 -19.65
N ILE A 56 21.22 2.77 -19.83
CA ILE A 56 20.49 1.56 -19.47
C ILE A 56 20.18 1.52 -17.96
N TYR A 57 21.15 1.87 -17.12
CA TYR A 57 20.94 1.93 -15.67
C TYR A 57 19.84 2.94 -15.28
N LEU A 58 19.86 4.14 -15.85
CA LEU A 58 18.83 5.15 -15.61
C LEU A 58 17.46 4.69 -16.10
N MET A 59 17.39 4.03 -17.26
CA MET A 59 16.13 3.43 -17.73
C MET A 59 15.57 2.38 -16.76
N TYR A 60 16.44 1.57 -16.14
CA TYR A 60 15.99 0.62 -15.11
C TYR A 60 15.47 1.33 -13.86
N LEU A 61 16.12 2.41 -13.42
CA LEU A 61 15.61 3.20 -12.29
C LEU A 61 14.24 3.82 -12.61
N ASP A 62 14.04 4.33 -13.83
CA ASP A 62 12.75 4.88 -14.27
C ASP A 62 11.63 3.83 -14.20
N ILE A 63 11.89 2.60 -14.67
CA ILE A 63 10.93 1.48 -14.58
C ILE A 63 10.59 1.17 -13.12
N LEU A 64 11.59 1.17 -12.23
CA LEU A 64 11.38 0.93 -10.80
C LEU A 64 10.57 2.05 -10.15
N ILE A 65 10.79 3.31 -10.53
CA ILE A 65 10.01 4.47 -10.05
C ILE A 65 8.55 4.35 -10.47
N GLU A 66 8.27 4.04 -11.75
CA GLU A 66 6.89 3.86 -12.22
C GLU A 66 6.19 2.69 -11.52
N SER A 67 6.89 1.57 -11.35
CA SER A 67 6.37 0.41 -10.60
C SER A 67 6.02 0.77 -9.16
N HIS A 68 6.85 1.58 -8.48
CA HIS A 68 6.56 2.06 -7.12
C HIS A 68 5.31 2.94 -7.06
N LYS A 69 5.08 3.80 -8.05
CA LYS A 69 3.87 4.64 -8.12
C LYS A 69 2.60 3.78 -8.22
N GLU A 70 2.65 2.71 -9.02
CA GLU A 70 1.54 1.77 -9.14
C GLU A 70 1.28 1.02 -7.83
N LEU A 71 2.33 0.48 -7.20
CA LEU A 71 2.24 -0.21 -5.92
C LEU A 71 1.70 0.70 -4.81
N GLU A 72 2.17 1.95 -4.73
CA GLU A 72 1.67 2.93 -3.78
C GLU A 72 0.17 3.19 -3.95
N LYS A 73 -0.30 3.29 -5.21
CA LYS A 73 -1.73 3.43 -5.52
C LYS A 73 -2.55 2.23 -5.05
N ILE A 74 -2.04 1.01 -5.29
CA ILE A 74 -2.70 -0.23 -4.87
C ILE A 74 -2.79 -0.30 -3.34
N VAL A 75 -1.68 -0.06 -2.64
CA VAL A 75 -1.63 -0.13 -1.17
C VAL A 75 -2.52 0.95 -0.54
N LYS A 76 -2.53 2.18 -1.06
CA LYS A 76 -3.45 3.24 -0.60
C LYS A 76 -4.92 2.87 -0.79
N ASN A 77 -5.27 2.29 -1.94
CA ASN A 77 -6.63 1.82 -2.19
C ASN A 77 -7.04 0.69 -1.25
N HIS A 78 -6.14 -0.26 -1.01
CA HIS A 78 -6.33 -1.34 -0.05
C HIS A 78 -6.55 -0.77 1.36
N GLN A 79 -5.65 0.11 1.83
CA GLN A 79 -5.72 0.75 3.14
C GLN A 79 -7.04 1.54 3.33
N LYS A 80 -7.48 2.27 2.31
CA LYS A 80 -8.77 2.97 2.31
C LYS A 80 -9.94 1.99 2.45
N THR A 81 -9.89 0.87 1.73
CA THR A 81 -10.94 -0.14 1.73
C THR A 81 -11.05 -0.84 3.08
N VAL A 82 -9.94 -1.29 3.67
CA VAL A 82 -9.96 -1.95 4.99
C VAL A 82 -10.36 -0.98 6.12
N LYS A 83 -9.95 0.29 6.05
CA LYS A 83 -10.39 1.32 7.01
C LYS A 83 -11.89 1.60 6.89
N LYS A 84 -12.42 1.66 5.66
CA LYS A 84 -13.86 1.81 5.42
C LYS A 84 -14.63 0.60 5.98
N LEU A 85 -14.18 -0.62 5.70
CA LEU A 85 -14.78 -1.83 6.24
C LEU A 85 -14.83 -1.82 7.77
N LYS A 86 -13.73 -1.43 8.44
CA LYS A 86 -13.70 -1.28 9.90
C LYS A 86 -14.74 -0.28 10.40
N LYS A 87 -14.92 0.84 9.70
CA LYS A 87 -15.95 1.85 10.04
C LYS A 87 -17.36 1.30 9.84
N ASP A 88 -17.61 0.59 8.74
CA ASP A 88 -18.92 0.03 8.41
C ASP A 88 -19.33 -1.06 9.42
N ILE A 89 -18.39 -1.92 9.84
CA ILE A 89 -18.60 -2.90 10.92
C ILE A 89 -18.94 -2.20 12.24
N LYS A 90 -18.17 -1.17 12.61
CA LYS A 90 -18.43 -0.41 13.85
C LYS A 90 -19.82 0.25 13.82
N ALA A 91 -20.20 0.86 12.70
CA ALA A 91 -21.50 1.49 12.54
C ALA A 91 -22.66 0.48 12.61
N TYR A 92 -22.46 -0.73 12.08
CA TYR A 92 -23.42 -1.81 12.20
C TYR A 92 -23.58 -2.28 13.66
N ASP A 93 -22.47 -2.46 14.38
CA ASP A 93 -22.47 -2.85 15.79
C ASP A 93 -23.13 -1.80 16.70
N GLU A 94 -22.97 -0.52 16.36
CA GLU A 94 -23.55 0.62 17.08
C GLU A 94 -25.00 0.92 16.67
N ALA A 95 -25.51 0.30 15.59
CA ALA A 95 -26.88 0.49 15.16
C ALA A 95 -27.86 -0.03 16.25
N GLY A 96 -28.89 0.76 16.55
CA GLY A 96 -29.79 0.55 17.70
C GLY A 96 -30.43 -0.85 17.76
N THR A 97 -30.60 -1.51 16.62
CA THR A 97 -31.10 -2.90 16.53
C THR A 97 -30.11 -3.92 17.10
N MET A 98 -28.80 -3.82 16.82
CA MET A 98 -27.80 -4.74 17.37
C MET A 98 -27.47 -4.44 18.84
N SER A 99 -27.47 -3.17 19.24
CA SER A 99 -27.28 -2.82 20.65
C SER A 99 -28.41 -3.36 21.52
N THR A 100 -29.65 -3.36 21.02
CA THR A 100 -30.82 -3.95 21.69
C THR A 100 -30.70 -5.48 21.78
N ILE A 101 -30.24 -6.16 20.72
CA ILE A 101 -30.05 -7.63 20.74
C ILE A 101 -28.95 -8.06 21.72
N ARG A 102 -27.84 -7.30 21.84
CA ARG A 102 -26.75 -7.60 22.79
C ARG A 102 -27.10 -7.31 24.26
N SER A 103 -28.17 -6.56 24.51
CA SER A 103 -28.61 -6.18 25.87
C SER A 103 -29.76 -7.02 26.42
N ILE A 104 -30.22 -8.02 25.65
CA ILE A 104 -31.12 -9.10 26.07
C ILE A 104 -30.28 -10.34 26.39
#